data_AF-A0A966D5W4-F1
#
_entry.id   AF-A0A966D5W4-F1
#
_cell.length_a   1.000
_cell.length_b   1.000
_cell.length_c   1.000
_cell.angle_alpha   90.00
_cell.angle_beta   90.00
_cell.angle_gamma   90.00
#
_symmetry.space_group_name_H-M   'P 1'
#
loop_
_entity.id
_entity.type
_entity.pdbx_description
1 polymer ?
#
loop_
_entity_poly.entity_id
_entity_poly.type
_entity_poly.pdbx_seq_one_letter_code
_entity_poly.pdbx_strand_id
1 'polypeptide(L)'
;MTTEDDEDSKKLDKIRELCLEYNKILYKYTLKPIGRLAVPVDITEIPKNFVNIKHYLTSQKSWVKISTLLDESVDVKDVISVLISHWKDVVNHLGLNKKFQTTPLSNIILSENSQKLYKKYKNLDKKTNEKNKKSGFIKSDNTIVYDYSSDIFNLNKIKKINPNLSNEEIVSIFRGEFDKEFIQFILTSTTGDKDKDYIIRNKLKGI
;
A
#
# COMPACT_ATOMS: atom_id res chain seq x y z
N MET A 1 -21.97 -17.64 32.90
CA MET A 1 -21.93 -16.79 31.70
C MET A 1 -23.14 -17.14 30.87
N THR A 2 -23.99 -16.15 30.60
CA THR A 2 -25.10 -16.29 29.65
C THR A 2 -24.52 -16.33 28.23
N THR A 3 -25.26 -16.88 27.27
CA THR A 3 -24.83 -16.93 25.86
C THR A 3 -24.50 -15.55 25.26
N GLU A 4 -25.09 -14.48 25.77
CA GLU A 4 -24.78 -13.09 25.36
C GLU A 4 -23.38 -12.63 25.83
N ASP A 5 -22.95 -13.00 27.04
CA ASP A 5 -21.62 -12.63 27.56
C ASP A 5 -20.49 -13.30 26.75
N ASP A 6 -20.74 -14.52 26.25
CA ASP A 6 -19.81 -15.27 25.41
C ASP A 6 -19.65 -14.63 24.00
N GLU A 7 -20.73 -14.06 23.46
CA GLU A 7 -20.68 -13.37 22.17
C GLU A 7 -19.95 -12.03 22.28
N ASP A 8 -20.26 -11.23 23.31
CA ASP A 8 -19.58 -9.96 23.56
C ASP A 8 -18.09 -10.15 23.89
N SER A 9 -17.74 -11.23 24.60
CA SER A 9 -16.35 -11.66 24.81
C SER A 9 -15.61 -11.91 23.50
N LYS A 10 -16.17 -12.74 22.61
CA LYS A 10 -15.56 -13.02 21.30
C LYS A 10 -15.43 -11.77 20.44
N LYS A 11 -16.40 -10.87 20.56
CA LYS A 11 -16.42 -9.60 19.83
C LYS A 11 -15.32 -8.66 20.32
N LEU A 12 -15.09 -8.60 21.63
CA LEU A 12 -13.99 -7.85 22.22
C LEU A 12 -12.63 -8.32 21.69
N ASP A 13 -12.38 -9.64 21.67
CA ASP A 13 -11.13 -10.21 21.18
C ASP A 13 -10.88 -9.85 19.71
N LYS A 14 -11.90 -9.96 18.86
CA LYS A 14 -11.81 -9.56 17.44
C LYS A 14 -11.51 -8.07 17.26
N ILE A 15 -12.18 -7.20 18.02
CA ILE A 15 -11.94 -5.76 17.95
C ILE A 15 -10.52 -5.44 18.43
N ARG A 16 -10.06 -6.09 19.50
CA ARG A 16 -8.68 -5.96 19.99
C ARG A 16 -7.66 -6.34 18.93
N GLU A 17 -7.83 -7.51 18.30
CA GLU A 17 -6.95 -7.98 17.23
C GLU A 17 -6.91 -6.99 16.05
N LEU A 18 -8.06 -6.48 15.63
CA LEU A 18 -8.14 -5.50 14.54
C LEU A 18 -7.52 -4.16 14.90
N CYS A 19 -7.67 -3.68 16.14
CA CYS A 19 -7.00 -2.46 16.59
C CYS A 19 -5.48 -2.62 16.59
N LEU A 20 -4.96 -3.77 17.02
CA LEU A 20 -3.54 -4.09 16.98
C LEU A 20 -3.03 -4.13 15.53
N GLU A 21 -3.72 -4.84 14.64
CA GLU A 21 -3.33 -4.95 13.23
C GLU A 21 -3.42 -3.59 12.52
N TYR A 22 -4.47 -2.81 12.77
CA TYR A 22 -4.57 -1.43 12.28
C TYR A 22 -3.36 -0.61 12.69
N ASN A 23 -2.99 -0.64 13.97
CA ASN A 23 -1.86 0.13 14.49
C ASN A 23 -0.53 -0.30 13.87
N LYS A 24 -0.37 -1.61 13.64
CA LYS A 24 0.80 -2.20 12.97
C LYS A 24 0.88 -1.76 11.50
N ILE A 25 -0.22 -1.87 10.75
CA ILE A 25 -0.29 -1.43 9.34
C ILE A 25 -0.03 0.07 9.25
N LEU A 26 -0.71 0.87 10.07
CA LEU A 26 -0.51 2.32 10.13
C LEU A 26 0.97 2.67 10.35
N TYR A 27 1.62 2.02 11.31
CA TYR A 27 3.03 2.25 11.60
C TYR A 27 3.93 1.84 10.43
N LYS A 28 3.65 0.70 9.77
CA LYS A 28 4.38 0.25 8.57
C LYS A 28 4.40 1.33 7.47
N TYR A 29 3.28 2.02 7.25
CA TYR A 29 3.16 3.01 6.16
C TYR A 29 3.55 4.45 6.56
N THR A 30 3.41 4.81 7.83
CA THR A 30 3.63 6.20 8.29
C THR A 30 4.92 6.40 9.08
N LEU A 31 5.48 5.33 9.64
CA LEU A 31 6.57 5.34 10.63
C LEU A 31 6.30 6.26 11.83
N LYS A 32 5.01 6.57 12.08
CA LYS A 32 4.57 7.50 13.12
C LYS A 32 3.49 6.86 13.99
N PRO A 33 3.39 7.23 15.27
CA PRO A 33 2.32 6.74 16.15
C PRO A 33 1.01 7.52 16.00
N ILE A 34 0.98 8.58 15.19
CA ILE A 34 -0.17 9.46 15.03
C ILE A 34 -1.27 8.74 14.25
N GLY A 35 -2.51 8.78 14.76
CA GLY A 35 -3.67 8.14 14.15
C GLY A 35 -3.98 6.73 14.66
N ARG A 36 -3.18 6.22 15.60
CA ARG A 36 -3.40 4.92 16.24
C ARG A 36 -4.75 4.84 16.95
N LEU A 37 -5.32 3.65 16.95
CA LEU A 37 -6.50 3.29 17.71
C LEU A 37 -6.12 2.90 19.13
N ALA A 38 -6.96 3.28 20.09
CA ALA A 38 -6.95 2.68 21.40
C ALA A 38 -7.29 1.19 21.27
N VAL A 39 -6.53 0.35 21.97
CA VAL A 39 -6.71 -1.10 21.98
C VAL A 39 -7.51 -1.47 23.24
N PRO A 40 -8.64 -2.18 23.12
CA PRO A 40 -9.35 -2.71 24.29
C PRO A 40 -8.44 -3.61 25.13
N VAL A 41 -8.58 -3.55 26.45
CA VAL A 41 -7.88 -4.44 27.38
C VAL A 41 -8.50 -5.84 27.39
N ASP A 42 -7.84 -6.80 28.05
CA ASP A 42 -8.38 -8.15 28.19
C ASP A 42 -9.62 -8.14 29.08
N ILE A 43 -10.49 -9.15 28.94
CA ILE A 43 -11.73 -9.25 29.74
C ILE A 43 -11.46 -9.16 31.24
N THR A 44 -10.36 -9.78 31.69
CA THR A 44 -9.94 -9.80 33.10
C THR A 44 -9.49 -8.43 33.61
N GLU A 45 -9.22 -7.49 32.71
CA GLU A 45 -8.67 -6.16 33.02
C GLU A 45 -9.69 -5.03 32.76
N ILE A 46 -10.91 -5.36 32.34
CA ILE A 46 -11.94 -4.35 32.08
C ILE A 46 -12.19 -3.54 33.36
N PRO A 47 -12.11 -2.20 33.31
CA PRO A 47 -12.33 -1.35 34.47
C PRO A 47 -13.71 -1.56 35.12
N LYS A 48 -13.75 -1.63 36.45
CA LYS A 48 -14.97 -1.94 37.23
C LYS A 48 -16.10 -0.92 37.10
N ASN A 49 -15.83 0.26 36.54
CA ASN A 49 -16.86 1.27 36.28
C ASN A 49 -17.74 0.94 35.06
N PHE A 50 -17.41 -0.09 34.27
CA PHE A 50 -18.27 -0.58 33.20
C PHE A 50 -19.20 -1.68 33.70
N VAL A 51 -20.51 -1.51 33.45
CA VAL A 51 -21.58 -2.45 33.84
C VAL A 51 -21.39 -3.85 33.24
N ASN A 52 -20.97 -3.95 31.97
CA ASN A 52 -20.72 -5.20 31.26
C ASN A 52 -19.80 -4.98 30.04
N ILE A 53 -19.42 -6.06 29.33
CA ILE A 53 -18.52 -6.02 28.16
C ILE A 53 -19.13 -5.16 27.05
N LYS A 54 -20.43 -5.27 26.79
CA LYS A 54 -21.14 -4.45 25.80
C LYS A 54 -20.99 -2.95 26.07
N HIS A 55 -21.23 -2.53 27.32
CA HIS A 55 -21.07 -1.14 27.73
C HIS A 55 -19.62 -0.68 27.51
N TYR A 56 -18.64 -1.52 27.85
CA TYR A 56 -17.23 -1.24 27.58
C TYR A 56 -16.94 -1.08 26.09
N LEU A 57 -17.44 -1.97 25.23
CA LEU A 57 -17.26 -1.91 23.77
C LEU A 57 -17.87 -0.66 23.14
N THR A 58 -18.97 -0.16 23.70
CA THR A 58 -19.63 1.08 23.22
C THR A 58 -18.97 2.37 23.71
N SER A 59 -18.05 2.28 24.67
CA SER A 59 -17.40 3.46 25.27
C SER A 59 -16.53 4.25 24.31
N GLN A 60 -16.05 3.61 23.23
CA GLN A 60 -15.16 4.22 22.26
C GLN A 60 -15.72 4.12 20.84
N LYS A 61 -15.88 5.28 20.18
CA LYS A 61 -16.50 5.38 18.85
C LYS A 61 -15.81 4.55 17.78
N SER A 62 -14.48 4.41 17.84
CA SER A 62 -13.74 3.59 16.87
C SER A 62 -14.03 2.10 17.00
N TRP A 63 -14.28 1.60 18.21
CA TRP A 63 -14.62 0.19 18.44
C TRP A 63 -16.01 -0.14 17.93
N VAL A 64 -16.96 0.78 18.11
CA VAL A 64 -18.30 0.69 17.51
C VAL A 64 -18.22 0.60 15.99
N LYS A 65 -17.40 1.44 15.35
CA LYS A 65 -17.19 1.37 13.89
C LYS A 65 -16.57 0.06 13.43
N ILE A 66 -15.57 -0.46 14.15
CA ILE A 66 -14.97 -1.77 13.84
C ILE A 66 -16.01 -2.87 13.98
N SER A 67 -16.83 -2.82 15.03
CA SER A 67 -17.95 -3.76 15.21
C SER A 67 -18.86 -3.75 13.99
N THR A 68 -19.29 -2.57 13.50
CA THR A 68 -20.18 -2.49 12.34
C THR A 68 -19.53 -3.09 11.09
N LEU A 69 -18.23 -2.88 10.88
CA LEU A 69 -17.50 -3.47 9.75
C LEU A 69 -17.31 -4.99 9.88
N LEU A 70 -17.19 -5.52 11.10
CA LEU A 70 -17.10 -6.95 11.36
C LEU A 70 -18.39 -7.71 11.01
N ASP A 71 -19.53 -7.04 11.10
CA ASP A 71 -20.83 -7.59 10.72
C ASP A 71 -21.00 -7.64 9.18
N GLU A 72 -20.12 -6.96 8.43
CA GLU A 72 -20.07 -7.01 6.97
C GLU A 72 -19.19 -8.18 6.49
N SER A 73 -19.59 -8.87 5.41
CA SER A 73 -18.90 -10.06 4.88
C SER A 73 -17.55 -9.79 4.19
N VAL A 74 -16.83 -8.74 4.61
CA VAL A 74 -15.57 -8.28 4.01
C VAL A 74 -14.43 -8.48 4.99
N ASP A 75 -13.27 -8.91 4.50
CA ASP A 75 -12.06 -8.97 5.33
C ASP A 75 -11.63 -7.56 5.74
N VAL A 76 -11.97 -7.19 6.98
CA VAL A 76 -11.66 -5.87 7.55
C VAL A 76 -10.16 -5.58 7.56
N LYS A 77 -9.30 -6.60 7.69
CA LYS A 77 -7.84 -6.41 7.64
C LYS A 77 -7.38 -5.98 6.25
N ASP A 78 -7.91 -6.62 5.21
CA ASP A 78 -7.62 -6.26 3.83
C ASP A 78 -8.16 -4.86 3.48
N VAL A 79 -9.35 -4.50 3.99
CA VAL A 79 -9.90 -3.14 3.87
C VAL A 79 -8.95 -2.11 4.45
N ILE A 80 -8.51 -2.30 5.70
CA ILE A 80 -7.58 -1.40 6.38
C ILE A 80 -6.28 -1.29 5.59
N SER A 81 -5.70 -2.42 5.17
CA SER A 81 -4.44 -2.47 4.43
C SER A 81 -4.49 -1.66 3.14
N VAL A 82 -5.49 -1.92 2.29
CA VAL A 82 -5.67 -1.25 1.00
C VAL A 82 -5.93 0.24 1.18
N LEU A 83 -6.77 0.64 2.13
CA LEU A 83 -7.07 2.06 2.33
C LEU A 83 -5.87 2.85 2.87
N ILE A 84 -5.06 2.24 3.74
CA ILE A 84 -3.84 2.87 4.25
C ILE A 84 -2.78 2.95 3.14
N SER A 85 -2.60 1.91 2.33
CA SER A 85 -1.60 1.91 1.26
C SER A 85 -1.90 2.94 0.16
N HIS A 86 -3.19 3.20 -0.10
CA HIS A 86 -3.67 4.18 -1.07
C HIS A 86 -4.10 5.51 -0.44
N TRP A 87 -3.67 5.79 0.79
CA TRP A 87 -4.21 6.90 1.58
C TRP A 87 -4.11 8.28 0.89
N LYS A 88 -3.01 8.55 0.19
CA LYS A 88 -2.84 9.80 -0.57
C LYS A 88 -3.94 9.95 -1.63
N ASP A 89 -4.24 8.88 -2.35
CA ASP A 89 -5.28 8.89 -3.37
C ASP A 89 -6.68 8.95 -2.76
N VAL A 90 -6.88 8.34 -1.60
CA VAL A 90 -8.13 8.46 -0.82
C VAL A 90 -8.36 9.93 -0.45
N VAL A 91 -7.34 10.61 0.10
CA VAL A 91 -7.40 12.03 0.47
C VAL A 91 -7.74 12.90 -0.73
N ASN A 92 -7.08 12.67 -1.86
CA ASN A 92 -7.34 13.40 -3.10
C ASN A 92 -8.76 13.15 -3.61
N HIS A 93 -9.22 11.89 -3.57
CA HIS A 93 -10.55 11.52 -4.03
C HIS A 93 -11.67 12.14 -3.17
N LEU A 94 -11.45 12.25 -1.86
CA LEU A 94 -12.39 12.87 -0.92
C LEU A 94 -12.28 14.41 -0.89
N GLY A 95 -11.38 15.01 -1.67
CA GLY A 95 -11.18 16.47 -1.69
C GLY A 95 -10.69 17.05 -0.37
N LEU A 96 -9.99 16.25 0.46
CA LEU A 96 -9.49 16.70 1.75
C LEU A 96 -8.22 17.53 1.59
N ASN A 97 -7.97 18.40 2.58
CA ASN A 97 -6.77 19.23 2.60
C ASN A 97 -5.48 18.37 2.55
N LYS A 98 -4.49 18.81 1.77
CA LYS A 98 -3.17 18.14 1.61
C LYS A 98 -2.49 17.82 2.95
N LYS A 99 -2.74 18.58 4.02
CA LYS A 99 -2.22 18.29 5.37
C LYS A 99 -2.59 16.89 5.88
N PHE A 100 -3.69 16.32 5.41
CA PHE A 100 -4.15 14.98 5.79
C PHE A 100 -3.49 13.85 4.99
N GLN A 101 -2.72 14.13 3.93
CA GLN A 101 -2.09 13.10 3.09
C GLN A 101 -1.05 12.24 3.83
N THR A 102 -0.52 12.73 4.94
CA THR A 102 0.54 12.05 5.70
C THR A 102 0.03 11.18 6.85
N THR A 103 -1.23 11.37 7.25
CA THR A 103 -1.80 10.74 8.44
C THR A 103 -3.14 10.10 8.08
N PRO A 104 -3.18 8.77 7.92
CA PRO A 104 -4.42 8.03 7.75
C PRO A 104 -5.39 8.26 8.91
N LEU A 105 -6.62 8.67 8.59
CA LEU A 105 -7.63 8.98 9.58
C LEU A 105 -8.52 7.76 9.81
N SER A 106 -8.45 7.18 11.01
CA SER A 106 -9.27 6.03 11.42
C SER A 106 -10.76 6.27 11.19
N ASN A 107 -11.24 7.49 11.41
CA ASN A 107 -12.64 7.84 11.18
C ASN A 107 -13.12 7.68 9.73
N ILE A 108 -12.21 7.79 8.76
CA ILE A 108 -12.49 7.60 7.33
C ILE A 108 -12.29 6.14 6.95
N ILE A 109 -11.19 5.55 7.39
CA ILE A 109 -10.86 4.14 7.11
C ILE A 109 -11.93 3.20 7.67
N LEU A 110 -12.48 3.53 8.84
CA LEU A 110 -13.52 2.76 9.52
C LEU A 110 -14.93 3.30 9.25
N SER A 111 -15.11 4.18 8.27
CA SER A 111 -16.44 4.70 7.93
C SER A 111 -17.25 3.69 7.13
N GLU A 112 -18.57 3.87 7.06
CA GLU A 112 -19.46 3.10 6.16
C GLU A 112 -19.05 3.22 4.68
N ASN A 113 -18.44 4.35 4.29
CA ASN A 113 -17.94 4.56 2.94
C ASN A 113 -16.62 3.82 2.65
N SER A 114 -15.98 3.24 3.67
CA SER A 114 -14.73 2.50 3.53
C SER A 114 -14.84 1.37 2.52
N GLN A 115 -15.97 0.65 2.48
CA GLN A 115 -16.19 -0.43 1.52
C GLN A 115 -16.15 0.03 0.06
N LYS A 116 -16.78 1.18 -0.23
CA LYS A 116 -16.81 1.73 -1.60
C LYS A 116 -15.41 2.13 -2.04
N LEU A 117 -14.67 2.78 -1.15
CA LEU A 117 -13.27 3.13 -1.36
C LEU A 117 -12.41 1.87 -1.55
N TYR A 118 -12.58 0.88 -0.67
CA TYR A 118 -11.86 -0.38 -0.73
C TYR A 118 -12.06 -1.07 -2.08
N LYS A 119 -13.31 -1.26 -2.53
CA LYS A 119 -13.61 -1.87 -3.83
C LYS A 119 -12.92 -1.12 -4.98
N LYS A 120 -12.93 0.21 -4.94
CA LYS A 120 -12.26 1.06 -5.94
C LYS A 120 -10.74 0.81 -5.98
N TYR A 121 -10.07 0.90 -4.83
CA TYR A 121 -8.61 0.77 -4.76
C TYR A 121 -8.14 -0.67 -4.93
N LYS A 122 -8.90 -1.66 -4.47
CA LYS A 122 -8.62 -3.07 -4.74
C LYS A 122 -8.68 -3.39 -6.23
N ASN A 123 -9.65 -2.81 -6.95
CA ASN A 123 -9.74 -2.95 -8.41
C ASN A 123 -8.59 -2.23 -9.13
N LEU A 124 -8.10 -1.11 -8.59
CA LEU A 124 -6.90 -0.44 -9.11
C LEU A 124 -5.65 -1.31 -8.93
N ASP A 125 -5.50 -1.96 -7.77
CA ASP A 125 -4.40 -2.91 -7.54
C ASP A 125 -4.46 -4.10 -8.48
N LYS A 126 -5.66 -4.68 -8.69
CA LYS A 126 -5.85 -5.77 -9.67
C LYS A 126 -5.46 -5.34 -11.08
N LYS A 127 -5.95 -4.19 -11.55
CA LYS A 127 -5.62 -3.66 -12.88
C LYS A 127 -4.13 -3.37 -13.03
N THR A 128 -3.50 -2.83 -11.99
CA THR A 128 -2.07 -2.58 -11.95
C THR A 128 -1.29 -3.90 -12.02
N ASN A 129 -1.69 -4.89 -11.22
CA ASN A 129 -1.06 -6.21 -11.23
C ASN A 129 -1.26 -6.96 -12.56
N GLU A 130 -2.41 -6.84 -13.21
CA GLU A 130 -2.65 -7.41 -14.53
C GLU A 130 -1.80 -6.74 -15.61
N LYS A 131 -1.69 -5.41 -15.57
CA LYS A 131 -0.78 -4.66 -16.45
C LYS A 131 0.66 -5.09 -16.21
N ASN A 132 1.07 -5.16 -14.95
CA ASN A 132 2.40 -5.56 -14.52
C ASN A 132 2.74 -7.00 -14.95
N LYS A 133 1.81 -7.95 -14.81
CA LYS A 133 1.98 -9.31 -15.33
C LYS A 133 2.19 -9.33 -16.85
N LYS A 134 1.44 -8.51 -17.59
CA LYS A 134 1.59 -8.38 -19.05
C LYS A 134 2.90 -7.69 -19.46
N SER A 135 3.47 -6.85 -18.59
CA SER A 135 4.76 -6.18 -18.81
C SER A 135 5.95 -6.86 -18.11
N GLY A 136 5.78 -8.05 -17.50
CA GLY A 136 6.85 -8.80 -16.83
C GLY A 136 7.27 -8.26 -15.46
N PHE A 137 6.48 -7.38 -14.85
CA PHE A 137 6.72 -6.84 -13.51
C PHE A 137 6.20 -7.78 -12.42
N ILE A 138 7.09 -8.23 -11.55
CA ILE A 138 6.77 -8.91 -10.29
C ILE A 138 7.07 -7.93 -9.16
N LYS A 139 6.05 -7.53 -8.38
CA LYS A 139 6.28 -6.82 -7.12
C LYS A 139 6.71 -7.83 -6.06
N SER A 140 7.92 -7.68 -5.52
CA SER A 140 8.29 -8.23 -4.21
C SER A 140 8.42 -7.09 -3.21
N ASP A 141 7.86 -7.29 -2.03
CA ASP A 141 7.86 -6.32 -0.94
C ASP A 141 9.29 -5.87 -0.59
N ASN A 142 9.50 -4.54 -0.55
CA ASN A 142 10.64 -3.85 0.08
C ASN A 142 12.04 -3.88 -0.58
N THR A 143 12.17 -4.09 -1.89
CA THR A 143 13.41 -3.71 -2.60
C THR A 143 13.11 -2.57 -3.56
N ILE A 144 13.98 -1.56 -3.68
CA ILE A 144 13.91 -0.61 -4.80
C ILE A 144 14.23 -1.45 -6.05
N VAL A 145 13.19 -1.96 -6.71
CA VAL A 145 13.35 -2.69 -7.96
C VAL A 145 13.58 -1.64 -9.03
N TYR A 146 14.84 -1.46 -9.41
CA TYR A 146 15.19 -0.65 -10.57
C TYR A 146 14.66 -1.35 -11.82
N ASP A 147 13.69 -0.72 -12.48
CA ASP A 147 13.10 -1.26 -13.69
C ASP A 147 13.40 -0.39 -14.91
N TYR A 148 14.39 -0.80 -15.68
CA TYR A 148 14.81 -0.13 -16.92
C TYR A 148 14.03 -0.60 -18.15
N SER A 149 12.84 -1.21 -17.98
CA SER A 149 12.07 -1.74 -19.11
C SER A 149 11.61 -0.64 -20.06
N SER A 150 11.25 0.52 -19.51
CA SER A 150 10.84 1.69 -20.31
C SER A 150 12.00 2.23 -21.15
N ASP A 151 13.18 2.38 -20.54
CA ASP A 151 14.38 2.83 -21.24
C ASP A 151 14.78 1.87 -22.36
N ILE A 152 14.76 0.56 -22.09
CA ILE A 152 15.09 -0.45 -23.09
C ILE A 152 14.07 -0.48 -24.22
N PHE A 153 12.77 -0.33 -23.89
CA PHE A 153 11.73 -0.21 -24.91
C PHE A 153 11.94 1.03 -25.79
N ASN A 154 12.23 2.18 -25.19
CA ASN A 154 12.52 3.43 -25.90
C ASN A 154 13.78 3.30 -26.78
N LEU A 155 14.84 2.69 -26.25
CA LEU A 155 16.09 2.44 -26.97
C LEU A 155 15.82 1.59 -28.22
N ASN A 156 15.09 0.49 -28.07
CA ASN A 156 14.72 -0.38 -29.18
C ASN A 156 13.83 0.33 -30.21
N LYS A 157 12.85 1.11 -29.74
CA LYS A 157 11.95 1.87 -30.62
C LYS A 157 12.74 2.87 -31.46
N ILE A 158 13.65 3.63 -30.84
CA ILE A 158 14.47 4.62 -31.53
C ILE A 158 15.48 3.95 -32.47
N LYS A 159 16.10 2.84 -32.03
CA LYS A 159 17.03 2.03 -32.84
C LYS A 159 16.37 1.44 -34.08
N LYS A 160 15.12 1.00 -33.99
CA LYS A 160 14.36 0.52 -35.17
C LYS A 160 14.16 1.60 -36.23
N ILE A 161 13.94 2.84 -35.80
CA ILE A 161 13.78 3.98 -36.70
C ILE A 161 15.14 4.45 -37.23
N ASN A 162 16.20 4.31 -36.42
CA ASN A 162 17.55 4.79 -36.71
C ASN A 162 18.57 3.65 -36.59
N PRO A 163 18.56 2.65 -37.49
CA PRO A 163 19.39 1.44 -37.35
C PRO A 163 20.89 1.73 -37.38
N ASN A 164 21.30 2.82 -38.04
CA ASN A 164 22.70 3.22 -38.21
C ASN A 164 23.32 3.82 -36.94
N LEU A 165 22.50 4.31 -35.99
CA LEU A 165 23.01 4.91 -34.75
C LEU A 165 23.30 3.83 -33.73
N SER A 166 24.48 3.84 -33.12
CA SER A 166 24.82 3.03 -31.95
C SER A 166 23.95 3.37 -30.74
N ASN A 167 23.94 2.50 -29.72
CA ASN A 167 23.14 2.74 -28.51
C ASN A 167 23.65 3.98 -27.76
N GLU A 168 24.97 4.17 -27.76
CA GLU A 168 25.70 5.29 -27.18
C GLU A 168 25.31 6.61 -27.85
N GLU A 169 25.20 6.62 -29.19
CA GLU A 169 24.73 7.78 -29.95
C GLU A 169 23.25 8.08 -29.66
N ILE A 170 22.40 7.04 -29.59
CA ILE A 170 20.98 7.21 -29.29
C ILE A 170 20.78 7.85 -27.92
N VAL A 171 21.39 7.32 -26.86
CA VAL A 171 21.23 7.88 -25.50
C VAL A 171 21.85 9.27 -25.38
N SER A 172 22.86 9.59 -26.20
CA SER A 172 23.50 10.91 -26.22
C SER A 172 22.66 11.98 -26.91
N ILE A 173 21.93 11.62 -27.98
CA ILE A 173 21.06 12.51 -28.75
C ILE A 173 19.70 12.68 -28.07
N PHE A 174 19.09 11.57 -27.65
CA PHE A 174 17.72 11.54 -27.11
C PHE A 174 17.70 11.48 -25.58
N ARG A 175 18.52 12.30 -24.91
CA ARG A 175 18.69 12.26 -23.44
C ARG A 175 17.38 12.40 -22.65
N GLY A 176 16.38 13.07 -23.19
CA GLY A 176 15.07 13.26 -22.53
C GLY A 176 14.19 12.00 -22.50
N GLU A 177 14.55 10.97 -23.28
CA GLU A 177 13.78 9.71 -23.39
C GLU A 177 14.26 8.64 -22.40
N PHE A 178 15.33 8.92 -21.64
CA PHE A 178 16.02 7.95 -20.80
C PHE A 178 16.32 8.46 -19.40
N ASP A 179 16.30 7.56 -18.43
CA ASP A 179 16.79 7.82 -17.08
C ASP A 179 18.31 8.08 -17.07
N LYS A 180 18.77 8.97 -16.18
CA LYS A 180 20.18 9.40 -16.11
C LYS A 180 21.12 8.22 -15.84
N GLU A 181 20.71 7.33 -14.95
CA GLU A 181 21.44 6.12 -14.59
C GLU A 181 21.54 5.16 -15.78
N PHE A 182 20.49 5.06 -16.60
CA PHE A 182 20.52 4.22 -17.81
C PHE A 182 21.47 4.81 -18.86
N ILE A 183 21.43 6.12 -19.08
CA ILE A 183 22.37 6.83 -19.97
C ILE A 183 23.81 6.58 -19.50
N GLN A 184 24.06 6.76 -18.20
CA GLN A 184 25.38 6.53 -17.60
C GLN A 184 25.85 5.09 -17.84
N PHE A 185 24.98 4.11 -17.64
CA PHE A 185 25.29 2.71 -17.89
C PHE A 185 25.67 2.45 -19.35
N ILE A 186 24.89 2.95 -20.32
CA ILE A 186 25.18 2.73 -21.74
C ILE A 186 26.51 3.38 -22.14
N LEU A 187 26.80 4.58 -21.63
CA LEU A 187 28.03 5.30 -21.99
C LEU A 187 29.29 4.76 -21.30
N THR A 188 29.17 4.20 -20.10
CA THR A 188 30.33 3.83 -19.27
C THR A 188 30.36 2.37 -18.84
N SER A 189 29.38 1.57 -19.26
CA SER A 189 29.17 0.17 -18.85
C SER A 189 28.97 -0.05 -17.35
N THR A 190 28.71 1.02 -16.59
CA THR A 190 28.41 0.98 -15.15
C THR A 190 27.62 2.20 -14.70
N THR A 191 26.78 2.01 -13.69
CA THR A 191 26.09 3.06 -12.92
C THR A 191 26.80 3.41 -11.61
N GLY A 192 27.87 2.69 -11.28
CA GLY A 192 28.48 2.70 -9.94
C GLY A 192 27.77 1.77 -8.94
N ASP A 193 26.67 1.14 -9.33
CA ASP A 193 25.89 0.19 -8.52
C ASP A 193 25.81 -1.16 -9.24
N LYS A 194 26.39 -2.19 -8.62
CA LYS A 194 26.52 -3.53 -9.23
C LYS A 194 25.16 -4.19 -9.48
N ASP A 195 24.17 -3.93 -8.64
CA ASP A 195 22.85 -4.55 -8.75
C ASP A 195 22.08 -3.95 -9.93
N LYS A 196 22.14 -2.61 -10.10
CA LYS A 196 21.60 -1.92 -11.27
C LYS A 196 22.27 -2.38 -12.56
N ASP A 197 23.60 -2.46 -12.55
CA ASP A 197 24.38 -2.90 -13.70
C ASP A 197 23.99 -4.32 -14.14
N TYR A 198 23.80 -5.23 -13.18
CA TYR A 198 23.35 -6.61 -13.44
C TYR A 198 21.95 -6.64 -14.10
N ILE A 199 21.02 -5.83 -13.59
CA ILE A 199 19.65 -5.75 -14.14
C ILE A 199 19.68 -5.23 -15.58
N ILE A 200 20.38 -4.12 -15.85
CA ILE A 200 20.45 -3.54 -17.20
C ILE A 200 21.09 -4.53 -18.18
N ARG A 201 22.22 -5.17 -17.80
CA ARG A 201 22.90 -6.17 -18.65
C ARG A 201 22.00 -7.34 -19.02
N ASN A 202 21.28 -7.91 -18.05
CA ASN A 202 20.43 -9.07 -18.32
C ASN A 202 19.26 -8.72 -19.24
N LYS A 203 18.68 -7.53 -19.10
CA LYS A 203 17.58 -7.10 -19.96
C LYS A 203 18.04 -6.74 -21.38
N LEU A 204 19.24 -6.19 -21.54
CA LEU A 204 19.84 -5.97 -22.85
C LEU A 204 20.20 -7.29 -23.57
N LYS A 205 20.55 -8.35 -22.83
CA LYS A 205 20.83 -9.69 -23.38
C LYS A 205 19.59 -10.49 -23.78
N GLY A 206 18.41 -10.11 -23.29
CA GLY A 206 17.14 -10.78 -23.58
C GLY A 206 16.46 -10.34 -24.88
N ILE A 207 17.20 -9.63 -25.75
CA ILE A 207 16.79 -9.09 -27.04
C ILE A 207 17.74 -9.68 -28.08
#